data_AF-L8LQU3-F1
#
_entry.id   AF-L8LQU3-F1
#
_cell.length_a   1.000
_cell.length_b   1.000
_cell.length_c   1.000
_cell.angle_alpha   90.00
_cell.angle_beta   90.00
_cell.angle_gamma   90.00
#
_symmetry.space_group_name_H-M   'P 1'
#
loop_
_entity.id
_entity.type
_entity.pdbx_description
1 polymer ?
#
loop_
_entity_poly.entity_id
_entity_poly.type
_entity_poly.pdbx_seq_one_letter_code
_entity_poly.pdbx_strand_id
1 'polypeptide(L)' 'MKATETKFLKFLQQPKQFVIPIYQRTYSWTKKQCQQL' A
#
# COMPACT_ATOMS: atom_id res chain seq x y z
N MET A 1 5.16 -12.27 -13.55
CA MET A 1 4.09 -11.69 -12.71
C MET A 1 3.00 -11.17 -13.63
N LYS A 2 1.71 -11.41 -13.33
CA LYS A 2 0.59 -10.86 -14.12
C LYS A 2 0.02 -9.65 -13.38
N ALA A 3 0.10 -8.46 -13.98
CA ALA A 3 -0.59 -7.29 -13.46
C ALA A 3 -2.07 -7.41 -13.82
N THR A 4 -2.94 -7.29 -12.82
CA THR A 4 -4.40 -7.24 -13.01
C THR A 4 -4.90 -5.95 -12.40
N GLU A 5 -5.73 -5.23 -13.14
CA GLU A 5 -6.38 -4.03 -12.63
C GLU A 5 -7.46 -4.43 -11.62
N THR A 6 -7.45 -3.80 -10.45
CA THR A 6 -8.45 -4.03 -9.42
C THR A 6 -8.80 -2.71 -8.75
N LYS A 7 -10.06 -2.58 -8.30
CA LYS A 7 -10.48 -1.40 -7.54
C LYS A 7 -9.83 -1.42 -6.16
N PHE A 8 -9.24 -0.31 -5.74
CA PHE A 8 -8.52 -0.17 -4.48
C PHE A 8 -9.34 -0.63 -3.25
N LEU A 9 -10.60 -0.21 -3.15
CA LEU A 9 -11.46 -0.61 -2.04
C LEU A 9 -11.71 -2.12 -2.00
N LYS A 10 -11.90 -2.74 -3.18
CA LYS A 10 -12.06 -4.19 -3.29
C LYS A 10 -10.78 -4.93 -2.89
N PHE A 11 -9.62 -4.37 -3.19
CA PHE A 11 -8.31 -4.92 -2.82
C PHE A 11 -8.07 -4.90 -1.30
N LEU A 12 -8.40 -3.78 -0.63
CA LEU A 12 -8.26 -3.67 0.82
C LEU A 12 -9.24 -4.56 1.60
N GLN A 13 -10.42 -4.82 1.05
CA GLN A 13 -11.45 -5.66 1.69
C GLN A 13 -11.15 -7.15 1.60
N GLN A 14 -10.16 -7.58 0.79
CA GLN A 14 -9.81 -9.00 0.73
C GLN A 14 -9.13 -9.44 2.03
N PRO A 15 -9.34 -10.69 2.48
CA PRO A 15 -8.69 -11.24 3.69
C PRO A 15 -7.20 -11.56 3.48
N LYS A 16 -6.46 -10.65 2.83
CA LYS A 16 -5.04 -10.78 2.53
C LYS A 16 -4.23 -10.16 3.65
N GLN A 17 -3.25 -10.89 4.17
CA GLN A 17 -2.31 -10.34 5.14
C GLN A 17 -1.30 -9.42 4.42
N PHE A 18 -1.20 -8.18 4.89
CA PHE A 18 -0.18 -7.23 4.46
C PHE A 18 1.02 -7.35 5.41
N VAL A 19 2.10 -7.98 4.94
CA VAL A 19 3.33 -8.18 5.73
C VAL A 19 4.36 -7.12 5.38
N ILE A 20 4.81 -6.38 6.40
CA ILE A 20 5.90 -5.41 6.31
C ILE A 20 7.20 -6.12 6.73
N PRO A 21 8.19 -6.29 5.85
CA PRO A 21 9.46 -6.93 6.21
C PRO A 21 10.30 -6.09 7.16
N ILE A 22 11.09 -6.75 8.02
CA ILE A 22 11.92 -6.09 9.06
C ILE A 22 13.03 -5.19 8.52
N TYR A 23 13.44 -5.39 7.26
CA TYR A 23 14.49 -4.62 6.58
C TYR A 23 13.92 -3.41 5.82
N GLN A 24 12.63 -3.14 5.93
CA GLN A 24 12.00 -1.99 5.29
C GLN A 24 12.38 -0.69 6.01
N ARG A 25 12.70 0.36 5.25
CA ARG A 25 12.93 1.70 5.81
C ARG A 25 11.65 2.23 6.46
N THR A 26 11.80 3.04 7.50
CA THR A 26 10.68 3.73 8.13
C THR A 26 10.02 4.69 7.12
N TYR A 27 8.71 4.55 6.96
CA TYR A 27 7.93 5.47 6.15
C TYR A 27 7.67 6.75 6.95
N SER A 28 8.32 7.84 6.55
CA SER A 28 8.20 9.15 7.21
C SER A 28 7.53 10.15 6.29
N TRP A 29 6.34 9.81 5.82
CA TRP A 29 5.61 10.68 4.90
C TRP A 29 5.15 11.95 5.61
N THR A 30 5.36 13.10 4.98
CA THR A 30 4.90 14.40 5.45
C THR A 30 3.58 14.77 4.81
N LYS A 31 2.82 15.69 5.43
CA LYS A 31 1.50 16.13 4.92
C LYS A 31 1.54 16.59 3.46
N LYS A 32 2.64 17.22 3.03
CA LYS A 32 2.83 17.67 1.63
C LYS A 32 2.85 16.50 0.64
N GLN A 33 3.44 15.37 1.02
CA GLN A 33 3.49 14.16 0.19
C GLN A 33 2.12 13.48 0.13
N CYS A 34 1.37 13.49 1.24
CA CYS A 34 0.01 12.94 1.26
C CYS A 34 -0.97 13.72 0.38
N GLN A 35 -0.74 15.02 0.15
CA GLN A 35 -1.59 15.85 -0.72
C GLN A 35 -1.39 15.60 -2.22
N GLN A 36 -0.33 14.89 -2.60
CA GLN A 36 -0.04 14.54 -4.00
C GLN A 36 -0.60 13.17 -4.41
N LEU A 37 -1.14 12.42 -3.44
CA LEU A 37 -1.83 11.15 -3.66
C LEU A 37 -3.28 11.38 -4.10
#